data_AF-A0A1A8MFG0-F1
#
_entry.id   AF-A0A1A8MFG0-F1
#
_cell.length_a   1.000
_cell.length_b   1.000
_cell.length_c   1.000
_cell.angle_alpha   90.00
_cell.angle_beta   90.00
_cell.angle_gamma   90.00
#
_symmetry.space_group_name_H-M   'P 1'
#
loop_
_entity.id
_entity.type
_entity.pdbx_description
1 polymer ?
#
loop_
_entity_poly.entity_id
_entity_poly.type
_entity_poly.pdbx_seq_one_letter_code
_entity_poly.pdbx_strand_id
1 'polypeptide(L)'
;MPLSSIILPTEYSEYVHEQEKVQKDRDEKMAFPEASIWLCPVNVGGHWILVLVRMDHKEVIVIDPLGHERTYQRRILRNWRNFLRAKDARQGSWKVKTLPHGLQPDASSCGVLILRFAESFLQVGDLQSVSTAPAQMFQDRMDIATKLLQCKDKVEDYCVSCNMLHYDTCKDIIEMIQCDFCPRWTHKECATHFVDLFKCKKCELQ
;
A
#
# COMPACT_ATOMS: atom_id res chain seq x y z
N MET A 1 -29.13 11.95 -7.65
CA MET A 1 -28.34 11.26 -8.69
C MET A 1 -27.28 12.23 -9.18
N PRO A 2 -25.98 12.08 -8.87
CA PRO A 2 -24.98 12.92 -9.48
C PRO A 2 -24.54 12.32 -10.81
N LEU A 3 -24.40 13.23 -11.78
CA LEU A 3 -23.98 13.00 -13.15
C LEU A 3 -22.63 12.28 -13.19
N SER A 4 -22.59 11.12 -13.87
CA SER A 4 -21.35 10.49 -14.32
C SER A 4 -20.70 11.40 -15.37
N SER A 5 -19.59 12.04 -15.02
CA SER A 5 -18.72 12.73 -15.97
C SER A 5 -18.18 11.72 -16.99
N ILE A 6 -18.60 11.86 -18.25
CA ILE A 6 -18.03 11.11 -19.37
C ILE A 6 -16.69 11.77 -19.70
N ILE A 7 -15.58 11.14 -19.33
CA ILE A 7 -14.24 11.59 -19.70
C ILE A 7 -14.05 11.29 -21.19
N LEU A 8 -13.73 12.31 -21.98
CA LEU A 8 -13.52 12.14 -23.42
C LEU A 8 -12.25 11.30 -23.68
N PRO A 9 -12.16 10.55 -24.80
CA PRO A 9 -11.05 9.62 -25.04
C PRO A 9 -9.64 10.24 -24.98
N THR A 10 -9.52 11.52 -25.34
CA THR A 10 -8.27 12.29 -25.27
C THR A 10 -7.91 12.67 -23.84
N GLU A 11 -8.89 13.12 -23.04
CA GLU A 11 -8.72 13.44 -21.61
C GLU A 11 -8.41 12.18 -20.79
N TYR A 12 -8.95 11.02 -21.17
CA TYR A 12 -8.64 9.74 -20.55
C TYR A 12 -7.19 9.33 -20.82
N SER A 13 -6.70 9.53 -22.05
CA SER A 13 -5.30 9.24 -22.41
C SER A 13 -4.32 10.16 -21.68
N GLU A 14 -4.63 11.45 -21.57
CA GLU A 14 -3.81 12.42 -20.84
C GLU A 14 -3.80 12.12 -19.33
N TYR A 15 -4.96 11.81 -18.74
CA TYR A 15 -5.06 11.39 -17.35
C TYR A 15 -4.26 10.12 -17.07
N VAL A 16 -4.34 9.11 -17.94
CA VAL A 16 -3.55 7.88 -17.80
C VAL A 16 -2.05 8.19 -17.89
N HIS A 17 -1.61 9.05 -18.82
CA HIS A 17 -0.21 9.45 -18.93
C HIS A 17 0.28 10.27 -17.74
N GLU A 18 -0.56 11.14 -17.18
CA GLU A 18 -0.22 11.92 -15.99
C GLU A 18 -0.08 11.01 -14.75
N GLN A 19 -0.99 10.04 -14.59
CA GLN A 19 -0.90 9.01 -13.54
C GLN A 19 0.35 8.13 -13.72
N GLU A 20 0.68 7.74 -14.95
CA GLU A 20 1.90 6.99 -15.28
C GLU A 20 3.17 7.80 -14.95
N LYS A 21 3.17 9.11 -15.22
CA LYS A 21 4.29 10.01 -14.91
C LYS A 21 4.47 10.21 -13.41
N VAL A 22 3.38 10.44 -12.67
CA VAL A 22 3.39 10.55 -11.20
C VAL A 22 3.84 9.24 -10.55
N GLN A 23 3.41 8.10 -11.09
CA GLN A 23 3.85 6.78 -10.62
C GLN A 23 5.34 6.58 -10.90
N LYS A 24 5.82 6.96 -12.09
CA LYS A 24 7.24 6.86 -12.44
C LYS A 24 8.13 7.70 -11.52
N ASP A 25 7.75 8.95 -11.24
CA ASP A 25 8.50 9.83 -10.33
C ASP A 25 8.52 9.29 -8.89
N ARG A 26 7.43 8.65 -8.44
CA ARG A 26 7.37 7.98 -7.13
C ARG A 26 8.23 6.72 -7.10
N ASP A 27 8.15 5.91 -8.15
CA ASP A 27 8.94 4.70 -8.28
C ASP A 27 10.42 5.07 -8.27
N GLU A 28 10.87 6.04 -9.06
CA GLU A 28 12.26 6.52 -9.09
C GLU A 28 12.78 7.00 -7.72
N LYS A 29 11.94 7.69 -6.94
CA LYS A 29 12.29 8.18 -5.59
C LYS A 29 12.28 7.11 -4.50
N MET A 30 11.59 5.99 -4.67
CA MET A 30 11.53 4.94 -3.65
C MET A 30 12.88 4.20 -3.59
N ALA A 31 13.62 4.34 -2.48
CA ALA A 31 14.79 3.50 -2.22
C ALA A 31 14.38 2.02 -2.26
N PHE A 32 15.20 1.15 -2.84
CA PHE A 32 14.90 -0.28 -2.90
C PHE A 32 15.02 -0.87 -1.49
N PRO A 33 13.93 -1.37 -0.86
CA PRO A 33 13.99 -1.97 0.46
C PRO A 33 15.03 -3.09 0.53
N GLU A 34 15.83 -3.12 1.59
CA GLU A 34 16.76 -4.23 1.89
C GLU A 34 16.02 -5.52 2.29
N ALA A 35 14.75 -5.41 2.68
CA ALA A 35 13.93 -6.54 3.09
C ALA A 35 13.81 -7.58 1.97
N SER A 36 14.01 -8.85 2.32
CA SER A 36 13.88 -9.96 1.38
C SER A 36 12.44 -10.32 1.01
N ILE A 37 11.48 -9.87 1.81
CA ILE A 37 10.04 -10.09 1.61
C ILE A 37 9.31 -8.75 1.59
N TRP A 38 8.57 -8.48 0.52
CA TRP A 38 7.71 -7.30 0.44
C TRP A 38 6.25 -7.74 0.46
N LEU A 39 5.46 -7.06 1.29
CA LEU A 39 4.02 -7.24 1.39
C LEU A 39 3.35 -6.13 0.58
N CYS A 40 2.75 -6.49 -0.54
CA CYS A 40 2.14 -5.55 -1.46
C CYS A 40 0.63 -5.82 -1.53
N PRO A 41 -0.18 -5.24 -0.63
CA PRO A 41 -1.63 -5.27 -0.79
C PRO A 41 -2.03 -4.47 -2.04
N VAL A 42 -2.86 -5.06 -2.90
CA VAL A 42 -3.31 -4.44 -4.15
C VAL A 42 -4.83 -4.39 -4.16
N ASN A 43 -5.39 -3.19 -4.38
CA ASN A 43 -6.83 -3.02 -4.57
C ASN A 43 -7.17 -3.04 -6.06
N VAL A 44 -8.11 -3.90 -6.44
CA VAL A 44 -8.64 -4.02 -7.80
C VAL A 44 -10.15 -3.83 -7.74
N GLY A 45 -10.63 -2.61 -8.01
CA GLY A 45 -12.06 -2.32 -8.08
C GLY A 45 -12.80 -2.57 -6.76
N GLY A 46 -12.18 -2.26 -5.62
CA GLY A 46 -12.75 -2.50 -4.29
C GLY A 46 -12.42 -3.87 -3.69
N HIS A 47 -11.83 -4.78 -4.47
CA HIS A 47 -11.37 -6.08 -3.99
C HIS A 47 -9.88 -6.05 -3.61
N TRP A 48 -9.52 -6.61 -2.46
CA TRP A 48 -8.14 -6.67 -2.00
C TRP A 48 -7.50 -8.03 -2.29
N ILE A 49 -6.34 -8.00 -2.92
CA ILE A 49 -5.45 -9.16 -3.09
C ILE A 49 -4.10 -8.87 -2.42
N LEU A 50 -3.34 -9.92 -2.13
CA LEU A 50 -1.99 -9.80 -1.61
C LEU A 50 -0.99 -10.26 -2.66
N VAL A 51 0.03 -9.44 -2.90
CA VAL A 51 1.21 -9.81 -3.67
C VAL A 51 2.38 -9.86 -2.70
N LEU A 52 3.01 -11.02 -2.59
CA LEU A 52 4.27 -11.18 -1.85
C LEU A 52 5.42 -11.20 -2.85
N VAL A 53 6.42 -10.35 -2.64
CA VAL A 53 7.66 -10.41 -3.41
C VAL A 53 8.73 -11.03 -2.54
N ARG A 54 9.34 -12.12 -3.01
CA ARG A 54 10.50 -12.75 -2.36
C ARG A 54 11.73 -12.47 -3.19
N MET A 55 12.53 -11.50 -2.75
CA MET A 55 13.73 -11.03 -3.45
C MET A 55 14.74 -12.15 -3.64
N ASP A 56 15.05 -12.89 -2.57
CA ASP A 56 16.07 -13.95 -2.57
C ASP A 56 15.72 -15.10 -3.51
N HIS A 57 14.43 -15.38 -3.66
CA HIS A 57 13.92 -16.46 -4.50
C HIS A 57 13.56 -16.00 -5.91
N LYS A 58 13.56 -14.69 -6.19
CA LYS A 58 13.06 -14.09 -7.43
C LYS A 58 11.63 -14.54 -7.76
N GLU A 59 10.77 -14.50 -6.75
CA GLU A 59 9.39 -14.95 -6.83
C GLU A 59 8.41 -13.83 -6.51
N VAL A 60 7.33 -13.79 -7.29
CA VAL A 60 6.14 -13.01 -6.98
C VAL A 60 5.00 -13.99 -6.71
N ILE A 61 4.45 -13.96 -5.50
CA ILE A 61 3.35 -14.83 -5.10
C ILE A 61 2.08 -13.99 -5.10
N VAL A 62 1.08 -14.41 -5.86
CA VAL A 62 -0.24 -13.76 -5.91
C VAL A 62 -1.20 -14.59 -5.08
N ILE A 63 -1.91 -13.91 -4.18
CA ILE A 63 -2.89 -14.50 -3.27
C ILE A 63 -4.16 -13.68 -3.41
N ASP A 64 -5.24 -14.33 -3.81
CA ASP A 64 -6.56 -13.73 -3.93
C ASP A 64 -7.51 -14.49 -3.01
N PRO A 65 -8.06 -13.87 -1.95
CA PRO A 65 -9.04 -14.52 -1.08
C PRO A 65 -10.22 -15.20 -1.82
N LEU A 66 -10.57 -14.78 -3.03
CA LEU A 66 -11.60 -15.39 -3.87
C LEU A 66 -11.11 -16.50 -4.82
N GLY A 67 -9.80 -16.77 -4.88
CA GLY A 67 -9.22 -17.83 -5.71
C GLY A 67 -9.04 -17.49 -7.19
N HIS A 68 -9.02 -16.21 -7.56
CA HIS A 68 -8.85 -15.77 -8.96
C HIS A 68 -7.44 -15.28 -9.28
N GLU A 69 -6.40 -15.79 -8.62
CA GLU A 69 -5.01 -15.30 -8.74
C GLU A 69 -4.54 -15.28 -10.19
N ARG A 70 -4.91 -16.31 -10.96
CA ARG A 70 -4.55 -16.50 -12.37
C ARG A 70 -4.91 -15.30 -13.24
N THR A 71 -5.95 -14.55 -12.89
CA THR A 71 -6.37 -13.36 -13.62
C THR A 71 -5.34 -12.22 -13.53
N TYR A 72 -4.57 -12.16 -12.44
CA TYR A 72 -3.63 -11.08 -12.17
C TYR A 72 -2.17 -11.43 -12.48
N GLN A 73 -1.81 -12.72 -12.45
CA GLN A 73 -0.42 -13.19 -12.53
C GLN A 73 0.40 -12.56 -13.66
N ARG A 74 -0.14 -12.54 -14.88
CA ARG A 74 0.56 -11.96 -16.05
C ARG A 74 0.80 -10.46 -15.88
N ARG A 75 -0.21 -9.72 -15.43
CA ARG A 75 -0.13 -8.27 -15.25
C ARG A 75 0.85 -7.92 -14.12
N ILE A 76 0.74 -8.60 -12.98
CA ILE A 76 1.61 -8.39 -11.82
C ILE A 76 3.07 -8.68 -12.18
N LEU A 77 3.36 -9.82 -12.82
CA LEU A 77 4.73 -10.17 -13.20
C LEU A 77 5.32 -9.18 -14.22
N ARG A 78 4.51 -8.72 -15.18
CA ARG A 78 4.92 -7.69 -16.14
C ARG A 78 5.24 -6.37 -15.43
N ASN A 79 4.36 -5.93 -14.54
CA ASN A 79 4.54 -4.68 -13.79
C ASN A 79 5.79 -4.75 -12.90
N TRP A 80 6.00 -5.88 -12.21
CA TRP A 80 7.21 -6.10 -11.41
C TRP A 80 8.49 -6.01 -12.23
N ARG A 81 8.53 -6.66 -13.40
CA ARG A 81 9.69 -6.59 -14.31
C ARG A 81 9.93 -5.16 -14.82
N ASN A 82 8.87 -4.40 -15.05
CA ASN A 82 9.00 -2.99 -15.46
C ASN A 82 9.56 -2.13 -14.33
N PHE A 83 9.07 -2.32 -13.09
CA PHE A 83 9.60 -1.67 -11.91
C PHE A 83 11.10 -1.94 -11.73
N LEU A 84 11.53 -3.22 -11.81
CA LEU A 84 12.95 -3.57 -11.72
C LEU A 84 13.80 -2.91 -12.82
N ARG A 85 13.29 -2.84 -14.06
CA ARG A 85 13.96 -2.17 -15.18
C ARG A 85 14.14 -0.68 -14.93
N ALA A 86 13.12 -0.01 -14.41
CA ALA A 86 13.19 1.41 -14.08
C ALA A 86 14.23 1.70 -12.98
N LYS A 87 14.53 0.71 -12.14
CA LYS A 87 15.52 0.79 -11.06
C LYS A 87 16.93 0.36 -11.43
N ASP A 88 17.18 0.00 -12.68
CA ASP A 88 18.41 -0.67 -13.12
C ASP A 88 18.78 -1.86 -12.20
N ALA A 89 17.77 -2.48 -11.59
CA ALA A 89 17.95 -3.50 -10.57
C ALA A 89 18.12 -4.89 -11.21
N ARG A 90 18.85 -5.77 -10.50
CA ARG A 90 19.32 -7.08 -10.98
C ARG A 90 18.27 -7.82 -11.81
N GLN A 91 18.56 -7.95 -13.10
CA GLN A 91 17.78 -8.75 -14.03
C GLN A 91 17.96 -10.25 -13.72
N GLY A 92 16.89 -11.03 -13.93
CA GLY A 92 16.87 -12.46 -13.67
C GLY A 92 15.53 -13.08 -14.02
N SER A 93 15.48 -14.41 -14.07
CA SER A 93 14.25 -15.13 -14.39
C SER A 93 13.27 -15.13 -13.21
N TRP A 94 12.52 -14.03 -13.07
CA TRP A 94 11.44 -13.91 -12.10
C TRP A 94 10.26 -14.81 -12.45
N LYS A 95 9.74 -15.53 -11.45
CA LYS A 95 8.60 -16.44 -11.56
C LYS A 95 7.41 -15.91 -10.79
N VAL A 96 6.21 -16.29 -11.22
CA VAL A 96 4.96 -16.04 -10.51
C VAL A 96 4.43 -17.34 -9.93
N LYS A 97 3.93 -17.31 -8.70
CA LYS A 97 3.38 -18.46 -7.98
C LYS A 97 2.05 -18.10 -7.30
N THR A 98 1.35 -19.12 -6.84
CA THR A 98 0.25 -19.03 -5.88
C THR A 98 0.57 -19.89 -4.67
N LEU A 99 -0.15 -19.70 -3.58
CA LEU A 99 -0.12 -20.57 -2.40
C LEU A 99 -1.53 -21.10 -2.14
N PRO A 100 -1.69 -22.39 -1.76
CA PRO A 100 -2.98 -22.88 -1.31
C PRO A 100 -3.44 -22.15 -0.05
N HIS A 101 -4.70 -21.72 -0.01
CA HIS A 101 -5.33 -21.10 1.15
C HIS A 101 -6.84 -21.35 1.15
N GLY A 102 -7.48 -21.10 2.30
CA GLY A 102 -8.94 -21.09 2.39
C GLY A 102 -9.54 -19.98 1.53
N LEU A 103 -10.71 -20.24 0.95
CA LEU A 103 -11.45 -19.25 0.17
C LEU A 103 -12.36 -18.42 1.07
N GLN A 104 -12.49 -17.14 0.72
CA GLN A 104 -13.41 -16.22 1.34
C GLN A 104 -14.87 -16.63 1.03
N PRO A 105 -15.74 -16.75 2.05
CA PRO A 105 -17.15 -17.13 1.84
C PRO A 105 -18.09 -15.96 1.56
N ASP A 106 -17.64 -14.71 1.73
CA ASP A 106 -18.46 -13.50 1.65
C ASP A 106 -17.91 -12.49 0.62
N ALA A 107 -18.51 -11.29 0.54
CA ALA A 107 -18.11 -10.24 -0.40
C ALA A 107 -17.18 -9.16 0.20
N SER A 108 -16.82 -9.24 1.49
CA SER A 108 -16.22 -8.09 2.21
C SER A 108 -15.08 -8.44 3.17
N SER A 109 -14.67 -9.71 3.25
CA SER A 109 -13.58 -10.16 4.13
C SER A 109 -12.21 -10.16 3.48
N CYS A 110 -12.08 -9.72 2.22
CA CYS A 110 -10.81 -9.79 1.48
C CYS A 110 -9.71 -8.97 2.16
N GLY A 111 -10.04 -7.77 2.64
CA GLY A 111 -9.11 -6.92 3.38
C GLY A 111 -8.62 -7.55 4.68
N VAL A 112 -9.47 -8.28 5.40
CA VAL A 112 -9.10 -8.97 6.65
C VAL A 112 -8.22 -10.19 6.34
N LEU A 113 -8.61 -10.96 5.32
CA LEU A 113 -7.91 -12.18 4.94
C LEU A 113 -6.50 -11.88 4.42
N ILE A 114 -6.29 -10.83 3.60
CA ILE A 114 -4.93 -10.50 3.15
C ILE A 114 -3.99 -10.14 4.31
N LEU A 115 -4.49 -9.56 5.39
CA LEU A 115 -3.69 -9.26 6.59
C LEU A 115 -3.32 -10.55 7.33
N ARG A 116 -4.28 -11.47 7.50
CA ARG A 116 -4.03 -12.77 8.11
C ARG A 116 -3.11 -13.66 7.27
N PHE A 117 -3.24 -13.62 5.96
CA PHE A 117 -2.32 -14.30 5.04
C PHE A 117 -0.91 -13.75 5.15
N ALA A 118 -0.75 -12.42 5.21
CA ALA A 118 0.56 -11.81 5.41
C ALA A 118 1.19 -12.22 6.76
N GLU A 119 0.41 -12.17 7.84
CA GLU A 119 0.86 -12.59 9.17
C GLU A 119 1.28 -14.06 9.21
N SER A 120 0.45 -14.97 8.68
CA SER A 120 0.73 -16.41 8.62
C SER A 120 1.97 -16.71 7.76
N PHE A 121 2.09 -16.08 6.59
CA PHE A 121 3.24 -16.27 5.71
C PHE A 121 4.56 -15.82 6.38
N LEU A 122 4.56 -14.72 7.11
CA LEU A 122 5.75 -14.25 7.83
C LEU A 122 6.12 -15.16 9.01
N GLN A 123 5.14 -15.79 9.66
CA GLN A 123 5.37 -16.65 10.82
C GLN A 123 5.82 -18.07 10.44
N VAL A 124 5.16 -18.67 9.44
CA VAL A 124 5.35 -20.10 9.11
C VAL A 124 5.60 -20.38 7.63
N GLY A 125 5.45 -19.39 6.75
CA GLY A 125 5.73 -19.53 5.31
C GLY A 125 4.59 -20.18 4.50
N ASP A 126 3.44 -20.43 5.10
CA ASP A 126 2.23 -20.95 4.46
C ASP A 126 0.99 -20.16 4.86
N LEU A 127 -0.18 -20.55 4.32
CA LEU A 127 -1.47 -19.89 4.54
C LEU A 127 -2.57 -20.86 5.01
N GLN A 128 -2.24 -22.14 5.21
CA GLN A 128 -3.25 -23.18 5.41
C GLN A 128 -3.92 -23.10 6.78
N SER A 129 -3.21 -22.53 7.76
CA SER A 129 -3.72 -22.32 9.12
C SER A 129 -4.75 -21.18 9.22
N VAL A 130 -4.88 -20.34 8.19
CA VAL A 130 -5.80 -19.21 8.20
C VAL A 130 -7.23 -19.69 7.95
N SER A 131 -8.07 -19.61 8.98
CA SER A 131 -9.49 -19.93 8.90
C SER A 131 -10.26 -18.81 8.20
N THR A 132 -11.16 -19.19 7.29
CA THR A 132 -12.08 -18.27 6.59
C THR A 132 -13.51 -18.34 7.13
N ALA A 133 -13.72 -19.02 8.26
CA ALA A 133 -15.03 -19.15 8.87
C ALA A 133 -15.59 -17.77 9.31
N PRO A 134 -16.90 -17.50 9.14
CA PRO A 134 -17.49 -16.21 9.51
C PRO A 134 -17.23 -15.77 10.95
N ALA A 135 -17.27 -16.71 11.91
CA ALA A 135 -16.96 -16.43 13.31
C ALA A 135 -15.50 -15.97 13.50
N GLN A 136 -14.56 -16.58 12.76
CA GLN A 136 -13.16 -16.16 12.78
C GLN A 136 -12.99 -14.78 12.16
N MET A 137 -13.69 -14.47 11.06
CA MET A 137 -13.63 -13.14 10.43
C MET A 137 -14.12 -12.03 11.35
N PHE A 138 -15.15 -12.29 12.15
CA PHE A 138 -15.58 -11.35 13.19
C PHE A 138 -14.48 -11.13 14.23
N GLN A 139 -13.89 -12.22 14.74
CA GLN A 139 -12.83 -12.13 15.73
C GLN A 139 -11.58 -11.43 15.20
N ASP A 140 -11.24 -11.67 13.94
CA ASP A 140 -10.09 -11.04 13.28
C ASP A 140 -10.28 -9.55 13.07
N ARG A 141 -11.49 -9.11 12.70
CA ARG A 141 -11.82 -7.68 12.63
C ARG A 141 -11.65 -7.02 14.00
N MET A 142 -12.11 -7.67 15.07
CA MET A 142 -11.99 -7.15 16.41
C MET A 142 -10.53 -7.08 16.87
N ASP A 143 -9.74 -8.12 16.59
CA ASP A 143 -8.30 -8.15 16.90
C ASP A 143 -7.55 -7.03 16.16
N ILE A 144 -7.79 -6.88 14.85
CA ILE A 144 -7.18 -5.81 14.05
C ILE A 144 -7.56 -4.43 14.61
N ALA A 145 -8.85 -4.19 14.88
CA ALA A 145 -9.30 -2.92 15.44
C ALA A 145 -8.66 -2.63 16.81
N THR A 146 -8.58 -3.65 17.66
CA THR A 146 -7.97 -3.53 19.00
C THR A 146 -6.49 -3.21 18.90
N LYS A 147 -5.74 -3.92 18.05
CA LYS A 147 -4.32 -3.66 17.79
C LYS A 147 -4.09 -2.25 17.28
N LEU A 148 -4.90 -1.78 16.32
CA LEU A 148 -4.81 -0.41 15.80
C LEU A 148 -5.07 0.64 16.89
N LEU A 149 -6.03 0.40 17.78
CA LEU A 149 -6.32 1.31 18.91
C LEU A 149 -5.18 1.32 19.93
N GLN A 150 -4.58 0.18 20.23
CA GLN A 150 -3.44 0.06 21.14
C GLN A 150 -2.17 0.69 20.57
N CYS A 151 -1.99 0.67 19.24
CA CYS A 151 -0.85 1.29 18.56
C CYS A 151 -1.09 2.75 18.16
N LYS A 152 -2.15 3.40 18.66
CA LYS A 152 -2.49 4.79 18.32
C LYS A 152 -1.48 5.81 18.87
N ASP A 153 -0.66 5.41 19.82
CA ASP A 153 0.37 6.27 20.39
C ASP A 153 1.35 6.71 19.29
N LYS A 154 1.69 8.00 19.28
CA LYS A 154 2.63 8.66 18.35
C LYS A 154 2.10 9.05 16.97
N VAL A 155 0.79 8.91 16.67
CA VAL A 155 0.26 9.44 15.39
C VAL A 155 0.56 10.94 15.26
N GLU A 156 0.66 11.68 16.38
CA GLU A 156 1.02 13.10 16.44
C GLU A 156 2.44 13.43 15.97
N ASP A 157 3.36 12.48 16.05
CA ASP A 157 4.76 12.63 15.63
C ASP A 157 4.91 12.57 14.10
N TYR A 158 3.95 11.97 13.40
CA TYR A 158 3.98 11.87 11.94
C TYR A 158 3.53 13.16 11.28
N CYS A 159 4.26 13.55 10.23
CA CYS A 159 3.89 14.63 9.35
C CYS A 159 2.47 14.41 8.80
N VAL A 160 1.57 15.37 9.01
CA VAL A 160 0.16 15.27 8.62
C VAL A 160 -0.06 15.26 7.10
N SER A 161 0.93 15.69 6.32
CA SER A 161 0.86 15.73 4.85
C SER A 161 1.30 14.42 4.21
N CYS A 162 2.44 13.85 4.62
CA CYS A 162 3.01 12.64 4.02
C CYS A 162 2.87 11.37 4.88
N ASN A 163 2.44 11.50 6.14
CA ASN A 163 2.34 10.42 7.14
C ASN A 163 3.67 9.70 7.42
N MET A 164 4.80 10.37 7.21
CA MET A 164 6.13 9.86 7.53
C MET A 164 6.69 10.58 8.76
N LEU A 165 7.50 9.88 9.55
CA LEU A 165 8.28 10.49 10.62
C LEU A 165 9.49 11.24 10.04
N HIS A 166 10.19 10.62 9.09
CA HIS A 166 11.33 11.19 8.37
C HIS A 166 10.96 11.48 6.91
N TYR A 167 11.21 12.71 6.45
CA TYR A 167 11.04 13.09 5.04
C TYR A 167 12.14 12.49 4.15
N ASP A 168 13.37 12.49 4.66
CA ASP A 168 14.57 11.94 4.03
C ASP A 168 15.32 11.09 5.07
N THR A 169 15.49 9.81 4.78
CA THR A 169 16.16 8.85 5.69
C THR A 169 17.66 9.10 5.83
N CYS A 170 18.25 9.96 4.99
CA CYS A 170 19.67 10.30 5.02
C CYS A 170 19.99 11.53 5.88
N LYS A 171 18.96 12.24 6.40
CA LYS A 171 19.13 13.41 7.27
C LYS A 171 18.89 13.04 8.73
N ASP A 172 19.86 13.35 9.58
CA ASP A 172 19.74 13.15 11.04
C ASP A 172 18.80 14.17 11.71
N ILE A 173 18.57 15.32 11.07
CA ILE A 173 17.71 16.40 11.57
C ILE A 173 16.50 16.54 10.66
N ILE A 174 15.32 16.51 11.26
CA ILE A 174 14.04 16.70 10.58
C ILE A 174 13.46 18.05 11.00
N GLU A 175 13.29 18.98 10.06
CA GLU A 175 12.61 20.24 10.31
C GLU A 175 11.10 20.07 10.14
N MET A 176 10.34 20.40 11.17
CA MET A 176 8.87 20.36 11.14
C MET A 176 8.28 21.69 11.59
N ILE A 177 7.09 21.97 11.07
CA ILE A 177 6.30 23.17 11.35
C ILE A 177 4.94 22.72 11.88
N GLN A 178 4.55 23.26 13.03
CA GLN A 178 3.24 23.00 13.63
C GLN A 178 2.18 23.85 12.94
N CYS A 179 1.00 23.28 12.71
CA CYS A 179 -0.18 24.00 12.24
C CYS A 179 -0.65 25.03 13.29
N ASP A 180 -1.00 26.25 12.88
CA ASP A 180 -1.52 27.27 13.80
C ASP A 180 -2.95 26.98 14.30
N PHE A 181 -3.64 26.03 13.67
CA PHE A 181 -5.05 25.72 13.92
C PHE A 181 -5.28 24.35 14.57
N CYS A 182 -4.25 23.51 14.70
CA CYS A 182 -4.35 22.21 15.34
C CYS A 182 -2.97 21.75 15.83
N PRO A 183 -2.87 20.79 16.77
CA PRO A 183 -1.57 20.41 17.35
C PRO A 183 -0.65 19.61 16.41
N ARG A 184 -1.02 19.43 15.13
CA ARG A 184 -0.34 18.55 14.17
C ARG A 184 0.88 19.22 13.53
N TRP A 185 1.88 18.40 13.24
CA TRP A 185 3.12 18.82 12.60
C TRP A 185 3.17 18.43 11.12
N THR A 186 3.89 19.22 10.32
CA THR A 186 4.17 18.97 8.90
C THR A 186 5.67 19.13 8.67
N HIS A 187 6.32 18.24 7.91
CA HIS A 187 7.68 18.50 7.44
C HIS A 187 7.73 19.81 6.69
N LYS A 188 8.78 20.60 6.87
CA LYS A 188 8.92 21.87 6.17
C LYS A 188 8.89 21.70 4.65
N GLU A 189 9.46 20.62 4.13
CA GLU A 189 9.41 20.25 2.71
C GLU A 189 8.01 19.81 2.23
N CYS A 190 7.15 19.38 3.15
CA CYS A 190 5.76 19.01 2.86
C CYS A 190 4.78 20.17 3.04
N ALA A 191 5.22 21.29 3.62
CA ALA A 191 4.40 22.48 3.79
C ALA A 191 4.35 23.27 2.48
N THR A 192 3.25 23.13 1.75
CA THR A 192 2.95 23.95 0.57
C THR A 192 2.28 25.24 1.01
N HIS A 193 2.68 26.39 0.45
CA HIS A 193 2.10 27.71 0.72
C HIS A 193 2.29 28.22 2.16
N PHE A 194 3.43 28.87 2.37
CA PHE A 194 3.72 29.59 3.60
C PHE A 194 3.30 31.07 3.45
N VAL A 195 2.33 31.50 4.24
CA VAL A 195 1.97 32.91 4.49
C VAL A 195 2.18 33.19 5.99
N ASP A 196 1.64 34.28 6.53
CA ASP A 196 1.80 34.65 7.96
C ASP A 196 1.31 33.58 8.96
N LEU A 197 0.35 32.73 8.57
CA LEU A 197 -0.12 31.59 9.33
C LEU A 197 -0.06 30.32 8.49
N PHE A 198 0.45 29.23 9.07
CA PHE A 198 0.50 27.90 8.46
C PHE A 198 -0.71 27.06 8.85
N LYS A 199 -1.53 26.70 7.85
CA LYS A 199 -2.66 25.78 7.99
C LYS A 199 -2.29 24.44 7.34
N CYS A 200 -2.33 23.34 8.10
CA CYS A 200 -2.02 22.04 7.53
C CYS A 200 -3.15 21.52 6.62
N LYS A 201 -2.81 20.59 5.72
CA LYS A 201 -3.73 19.97 4.76
C LYS A 201 -5.04 19.45 5.35
N LYS A 202 -5.02 18.92 6.58
CA LYS A 202 -6.26 18.44 7.24
C LYS A 202 -7.19 19.58 7.62
N CYS A 203 -6.63 20.70 8.08
CA CYS A 203 -7.40 21.88 8.44
C CYS A 203 -7.85 22.65 7.20
N GLU A 204 -7.17 22.56 6.06
CA GLU A 204 -7.63 23.14 4.78
C GLU A 204 -8.90 22.48 4.25
N LEU A 205 -9.11 21.20 4.55
CA LEU A 205 -10.29 20.43 4.14
C LEU A 205 -11.51 20.61 5.06
N GLN A 206 -11.37 21.41 6.12
CA GLN A 206 -12.42 21.75 7.09
C GLN A 206 -12.80 23.23 6.98
#